data_AF-A0A5Q2MXX4-F1
#
_entry.id   AF-A0A5Q2MXX4-F1
#
_cell.length_a   1.000
_cell.length_b   1.000
_cell.length_c   1.000
_cell.angle_alpha   90.00
_cell.angle_beta   90.00
_cell.angle_gamma   90.00
#
_symmetry.space_group_name_H-M   'P 1'
#
loop_
_entity.id
_entity.type
_entity.pdbx_description
1 polymer ?
#
loop_
_entity_poly.entity_id
_entity_poly.type
_entity_poly.pdbx_seq_one_letter_code
_entity_poly.pdbx_strand_id
1 'polypeptide(L)'
;MDRDYGIYALLLNFYHLREARYIRGEYDASVLLLDFYNSLHEAKLTKRQKEILYHVFIKDMMQQEVAGKLNITQQAVSDHVNAAIRKIATLNRRKEVA
;
A
#
# COMPACT_ATOMS: atom_id res chain seq x y z
N MET A 1 -17.41 -7.56 -14.55
CA MET A 1 -17.38 -6.66 -13.39
C MET A 1 -16.36 -7.20 -12.40
N ASP A 2 -15.58 -6.31 -11.77
CA ASP A 2 -14.75 -6.53 -10.57
C ASP A 2 -13.30 -7.04 -10.67
N ARG A 3 -12.53 -6.74 -11.73
CA ARG A 3 -11.05 -6.68 -11.56
C ARG A 3 -10.61 -5.37 -10.89
N ASP A 4 -11.32 -4.30 -11.17
CA ASP A 4 -11.03 -2.94 -10.69
C ASP A 4 -11.31 -2.79 -9.18
N TYR A 5 -12.31 -3.53 -8.68
CA TYR A 5 -12.55 -3.70 -7.25
C TYR A 5 -11.49 -4.56 -6.56
N GLY A 6 -10.82 -5.46 -7.30
CA GLY A 6 -9.82 -6.38 -6.79
C GLY A 6 -8.63 -5.66 -6.18
N ILE A 7 -7.93 -4.79 -6.92
CA ILE A 7 -6.79 -4.00 -6.42
C ILE A 7 -7.21 -3.06 -5.28
N TYR A 8 -8.35 -2.40 -5.45
CA TYR A 8 -8.90 -1.44 -4.49
C TYR A 8 -9.21 -2.09 -3.14
N ALA A 9 -9.91 -3.23 -3.18
CA ALA A 9 -10.21 -4.04 -2.01
C ALA A 9 -8.96 -4.73 -1.46
N LEU A 10 -8.00 -5.14 -2.29
CA LEU A 10 -6.76 -5.78 -1.81
C LEU A 10 -5.87 -4.79 -1.07
N LEU A 11 -5.77 -3.53 -1.50
CA LEU A 11 -4.97 -2.49 -0.85
C LEU A 11 -5.62 -1.96 0.42
N LEU A 12 -6.95 -1.74 0.41
CA LEU A 12 -7.72 -1.39 1.61
C LEU A 12 -7.73 -2.54 2.63
N ASN A 13 -7.89 -3.78 2.15
CA ASN A 13 -7.81 -4.94 3.02
C ASN A 13 -6.38 -5.37 3.30
N PHE A 14 -5.31 -4.91 2.61
CA PHE A 14 -3.93 -5.31 2.95
C PHE A 14 -3.56 -4.92 4.38
N TYR A 15 -4.17 -3.84 4.87
CA TYR A 15 -4.09 -3.40 6.26
C TYR A 15 -4.77 -4.39 7.22
N HIS A 16 -5.95 -4.89 6.88
CA HIS A 16 -6.71 -5.87 7.67
C HIS A 16 -6.20 -7.32 7.51
N LEU A 17 -5.71 -7.69 6.33
CA LEU A 17 -5.16 -8.99 5.94
C LEU A 17 -3.79 -9.25 6.57
N ARG A 18 -3.03 -8.19 6.90
CA ARG A 18 -1.76 -8.35 7.63
C ARG A 18 -1.92 -8.55 9.13
N GLU A 19 -3.01 -8.07 9.73
CA GLU A 19 -3.43 -8.59 11.04
C GLU A 19 -3.96 -10.04 10.90
N ALA A 20 -4.61 -10.38 9.78
CA ALA A 20 -5.21 -11.70 9.53
C ALA A 20 -4.32 -12.72 8.77
N ARG A 21 -2.99 -12.55 8.82
CA ARG A 21 -2.00 -13.05 7.84
C ARG A 21 -1.77 -14.58 7.72
N TYR A 22 -2.71 -15.41 8.14
CA TYR A 22 -2.57 -16.86 8.11
C TYR A 22 -3.34 -17.59 7.00
N ILE A 23 -4.11 -16.92 6.14
CA ILE A 23 -5.05 -17.63 5.26
C ILE A 23 -4.85 -17.28 3.78
N ARG A 24 -4.20 -18.23 3.10
CA ARG A 24 -4.18 -18.56 1.66
C ARG A 24 -3.51 -17.59 0.70
N GLY A 25 -2.49 -18.12 0.02
CA GLY A 25 -1.85 -17.50 -1.14
C GLY A 25 -2.66 -17.70 -2.42
N GLU A 26 -2.22 -17.05 -3.49
CA GLU A 26 -1.98 -17.63 -4.82
C GLU A 26 -1.62 -16.50 -5.82
N TYR A 27 -1.08 -16.93 -6.95
CA TYR A 27 -0.36 -16.24 -8.03
C TYR A 27 -0.78 -14.80 -8.39
N ASP A 28 -2.06 -14.44 -8.27
CA ASP A 28 -2.59 -13.09 -8.57
C ASP A 28 -1.95 -12.00 -7.70
N ALA A 29 -1.55 -12.34 -6.48
CA ALA A 29 -0.86 -11.40 -5.59
C ALA A 29 0.46 -10.88 -6.18
N SER A 30 1.17 -11.67 -6.99
CA SER A 30 2.48 -11.28 -7.54
C SER A 30 2.35 -10.25 -8.67
N VAL A 31 1.34 -10.39 -9.53
CA VAL A 31 1.04 -9.40 -10.59
C VAL A 31 0.58 -8.09 -9.96
N LEU A 32 -0.30 -8.18 -8.95
CA LEU A 32 -0.78 -7.01 -8.21
C LEU A 32 0.35 -6.28 -7.47
N LEU A 33 1.33 -7.03 -6.93
CA LEU A 33 2.53 -6.46 -6.31
C LEU A 33 3.44 -5.75 -7.33
N LEU A 34 3.57 -6.30 -8.54
CA LEU A 34 4.36 -5.68 -9.61
C LEU A 34 3.72 -4.38 -10.10
N ASP A 35 2.40 -4.39 -10.32
CA ASP A 35 1.65 -3.19 -10.70
C ASP A 35 1.71 -2.14 -9.58
N PHE A 36 1.58 -2.56 -8.33
CA PHE A 36 1.77 -1.67 -7.18
C PHE A 36 3.18 -1.06 -7.16
N TYR A 37 4.23 -1.85 -7.39
CA TYR A 37 5.60 -1.36 -7.45
C TYR A 37 5.79 -0.32 -8.55
N ASN A 38 5.25 -0.54 -9.73
CA ASN A 38 5.29 0.44 -10.82
C ASN A 38 4.53 1.72 -10.46
N SER A 39 3.32 1.59 -9.90
CA SER A 39 2.55 2.75 -9.46
C SER A 39 3.21 3.53 -8.32
N LEU A 40 3.97 2.88 -7.43
CA LEU A 40 4.75 3.56 -6.39
C LEU A 40 5.81 4.50 -6.98
N HIS A 41 6.47 4.08 -8.06
CA HIS A 41 7.46 4.90 -8.76
C HIS A 41 6.83 6.11 -9.43
N GLU A 42 5.63 5.94 -9.99
CA GLU A 42 4.94 6.98 -10.74
C GLU A 42 4.09 7.93 -9.88
N ALA A 43 3.60 7.50 -8.71
CA ALA A 43 2.59 8.22 -7.91
C ALA A 43 3.06 9.51 -7.22
N LYS A 44 4.20 10.11 -7.61
CA LYS A 44 4.78 11.34 -7.04
C LYS A 44 4.66 11.37 -5.50
N LEU A 45 5.04 10.25 -4.88
CA LEU A 45 5.01 10.09 -3.43
C LEU A 45 6.11 10.94 -2.78
N THR A 46 5.82 11.52 -1.62
CA THR A 46 6.83 12.25 -0.86
C THR A 46 7.89 11.28 -0.33
N LYS A 47 9.08 11.80 0.00
CA LYS A 47 10.14 10.99 0.62
C LYS A 47 9.65 10.24 1.85
N ARG A 48 8.87 10.91 2.71
CA ARG A 48 8.29 10.31 3.92
C ARG A 48 7.28 9.20 3.61
N GLN A 49 6.42 9.40 2.60
CA GLN A 49 5.49 8.36 2.16
C GLN A 49 6.26 7.11 1.67
N LYS A 50 7.29 7.30 0.84
CA LYS A 50 8.12 6.19 0.35
C LYS A 50 8.82 5.44 1.48
N GLU A 51 9.39 6.16 2.44
CA GLU A 51 10.08 5.57 3.60
C GLU A 51 9.13 4.75 4.48
N ILE A 52 7.94 5.27 4.77
CA ILE A 52 6.92 4.55 5.54
C ILE A 52 6.47 3.30 4.80
N LEU A 53 6.17 3.39 3.50
CA LEU A 53 5.77 2.24 2.70
C LEU A 53 6.88 1.19 2.60
N TYR A 54 8.14 1.60 2.52
CA TYR A 54 9.27 0.68 2.56
C TYR A 54 9.32 -0.10 3.88
N HIS A 55 9.21 0.59 5.02
CA HIS A 55 9.22 -0.09 6.31
C HIS A 55 8.01 -1.01 6.50
N VAL A 56 6.83 -0.55 6.12
CA VAL A 56 5.60 -1.32 6.26
C VAL A 56 5.58 -2.50 5.30
N PHE A 57 5.75 -2.31 4.00
CA PHE A 57 5.51 -3.37 3.00
C PHE A 57 6.75 -4.20 2.64
N ILE A 58 7.96 -3.62 2.69
CA ILE A 58 9.19 -4.32 2.29
C ILE A 58 9.92 -4.90 3.49
N LYS A 59 10.00 -4.16 4.60
CA LYS A 59 10.61 -4.65 5.86
C LYS A 59 9.63 -5.34 6.78
N ASP A 60 8.38 -5.39 6.37
CA ASP A 60 7.30 -6.06 7.08
C ASP A 60 7.04 -5.57 8.51
N MET A 61 7.45 -4.34 8.82
CA MET A 61 7.28 -3.76 10.14
C MET A 61 5.80 -3.43 10.40
N MET A 62 5.37 -3.60 11.64
CA MET A 62 4.11 -3.07 12.14
C MET A 62 4.18 -1.55 12.21
N GLN A 63 3.04 -0.87 12.05
CA GLN A 63 3.03 0.60 12.06
C GLN A 63 3.51 1.19 13.37
N GLN A 64 3.30 0.51 14.51
CA GLN A 64 3.81 0.94 15.81
C GLN A 64 5.35 0.91 15.84
N GLU A 65 5.98 -0.09 15.22
CA GLU A 65 7.44 -0.18 15.11
C GLU A 65 7.98 0.90 14.17
N VAL A 66 7.27 1.19 13.08
CA VAL A 66 7.62 2.29 12.16
C VAL A 66 7.46 3.65 12.84
N ALA A 67 6.41 3.83 13.63
CA ALA A 67 6.16 5.02 14.42
C ALA A 67 7.32 5.27 15.40
N GLY A 68 7.72 4.24 16.15
CA GLY A 68 8.89 4.31 17.02
C GLY A 68 10.18 4.60 16.25
N LYS A 69 10.40 3.95 15.11
CA LYS A 69 11.59 4.16 14.26
C LYS A 69 11.70 5.58 13.69
N LEU A 70 10.57 6.16 13.31
CA LEU A 70 10.50 7.47 12.65
C LEU A 70 10.18 8.62 13.62
N ASN A 71 10.01 8.31 14.92
CA ASN A 71 9.61 9.25 15.97
C ASN A 71 8.36 10.06 15.61
N ILE A 72 7.32 9.36 15.14
CA ILE A 72 5.98 9.91 14.84
C ILE A 72 4.92 9.04 15.50
N THR A 73 3.66 9.50 15.54
CA THR A 73 2.56 8.66 16.05
C THR A 73 2.21 7.56 15.06
N GLN A 74 1.67 6.44 15.54
CA GLN A 74 1.14 5.42 14.64
C GLN A 74 -0.04 5.93 13.80
N GLN A 75 -0.83 6.88 14.30
CA GLN A 75 -1.84 7.57 13.50
C GLN A 75 -1.21 8.30 12.30
N ALA A 76 -0.10 9.02 12.50
CA ALA A 76 0.61 9.69 11.41
C ALA A 76 1.16 8.70 10.38
N VAL A 77 1.64 7.52 10.82
CA VAL A 77 2.01 6.43 9.91
C VAL A 77 0.82 6.00 9.06
N SER A 78 -0.34 5.76 9.70
CA SER A 78 -1.59 5.38 9.02
C SER A 78 -2.03 6.42 7.99
N ASP A 79 -2.01 7.71 8.35
CA ASP A 79 -2.39 8.80 7.46
C ASP A 79 -1.48 8.89 6.23
N HIS A 80 -0.16 8.69 6.42
CA HIS A 80 0.79 8.66 5.33
C HIS A 80 0.57 7.48 4.38
N VAL A 81 0.28 6.28 4.90
CA VAL A 81 -0.03 5.10 4.08
C VAL A 81 -1.32 5.34 3.29
N ASN A 82 -2.39 5.77 3.95
CA ASN A 82 -3.68 6.05 3.32
C ASN A 82 -3.56 7.11 2.22
N ALA A 83 -2.83 8.19 2.48
CA ALA A 83 -2.60 9.24 1.50
C ALA A 83 -1.80 8.72 0.28
N ALA A 84 -0.84 7.82 0.48
CA ALA A 84 -0.10 7.22 -0.61
C ALA A 84 -0.96 6.27 -1.45
N ILE A 85 -1.76 5.42 -0.80
CA ILE A 85 -2.70 4.50 -1.48
C ILE A 85 -3.70 5.30 -2.33
N ARG A 86 -4.25 6.40 -1.82
CA ARG A 86 -5.17 7.26 -2.59
C ARG A 86 -4.52 7.86 -3.84
N LYS A 87 -3.25 8.27 -3.76
CA LYS A 87 -2.50 8.79 -4.92
C LYS A 87 -2.31 7.71 -5.99
N ILE A 88 -1.92 6.50 -5.58
CA ILE A 88 -1.73 5.34 -6.47
C ILE A 88 -3.05 4.96 -7.14
N ALA A 89 -4.14 4.85 -6.37
CA ALA A 89 -5.45 4.52 -6.89
C ALA A 89 -5.94 5.57 -7.92
N THR A 90 -5.71 6.86 -7.64
CA THR A 90 -6.05 7.93 -8.57
C THR A 90 -5.25 7.84 -9.87
N LEU A 91 -3.96 7.49 -9.79
CA LEU A 91 -3.10 7.32 -10.95
C LEU A 91 -3.57 6.14 -11.82
N ASN A 92 -3.82 4.98 -11.21
CA ASN A 92 -4.24 3.78 -11.95
C ASN A 92 -5.58 3.99 -12.64
N ARG A 93 -6.56 4.59 -11.94
CA ARG A 93 -7.85 4.94 -12.55
C ARG A 93 -7.66 5.84 -13.77
N ARG A 94 -6.75 6.81 -13.75
CA ARG A 94 -6.49 7.68 -14.91
C ARG A 94 -5.91 6.92 -16.10
N LYS A 95 -5.12 5.86 -15.87
CA LYS A 95 -4.55 5.02 -16.93
C LYS A 95 -5.59 4.13 -17.59
N GLU A 96 -6.60 3.70 -16.86
CA GLU A 96 -7.67 2.82 -17.38
C GLU A 96 -8.66 3.55 -18.32
N VAL A 97 -8.77 4.88 -18.19
CA VAL A 97 -9.63 5.73 -19.04
C VAL A 97 -8.89 6.42 -20.19
N ALA A 98 -7.57 6.20 -20.33
CA ALA A 98 -6.72 6.80 -21.35
C ALA A 98 -6.42 5.79 -22.46
#